data_AF-A0A0T9FE63-F1
#
_entry.id   AF-A0A0T9FE63-F1
#
_cell.length_a   1.000
_cell.length_b   1.000
_cell.length_c   1.000
_cell.angle_alpha   90.00
_cell.angle_beta   90.00
_cell.angle_gamma   90.00
#
_symmetry.space_group_name_H-M   'P 1'
#
loop_
_entity.id
_entity.type
_entity.pdbx_description
1 polymer ?
#
loop_
_entity_poly.entity_id
_entity_poly.type
_entity_poly.pdbx_seq_one_letter_code
_entity_poly.pdbx_strand_id
1 'polypeptide(L)' 'MVERARAQPIWIPTESIAAIRMERGVAGKVVAGIGILAIRWRLPSGTEIDVGFRADNRDEYQEWLEEPV' A
#
# COMPACT_ATOMS: atom_id res chain seq x y z
N MET A 1 -3.77 1.95 -10.35
CA MET A 1 -2.54 1.55 -11.09
C MET A 1 -1.35 2.07 -10.31
N VAL A 2 -0.30 1.28 -10.13
CA VAL A 2 0.91 1.72 -9.42
C VAL A 2 2.06 1.82 -10.43
N GLU A 3 2.61 3.01 -10.54
CA GLU A 3 3.72 3.32 -11.43
C GLU A 3 4.93 3.80 -10.64
N ARG A 4 6.12 3.37 -11.07
CA ARG A 4 7.38 3.74 -10.43
C ARG A 4 8.41 3.99 -11.52
N ALA A 5 9.30 4.95 -11.29
CA ALA A 5 10.39 5.22 -12.21
C ALA A 5 11.24 3.96 -12.43
N ARG A 6 11.51 3.64 -13.70
CA ARG A 6 12.33 2.50 -14.12
C ARG A 6 11.78 1.13 -13.71
N ALA A 7 10.47 1.01 -13.49
CA ALA A 7 9.79 -0.25 -13.27
C ALA A 7 8.60 -0.39 -14.24
N GLN A 8 8.19 -1.64 -14.49
CA GLN A 8 6.94 -1.90 -15.20
C GLN A 8 5.75 -1.51 -14.30
N PRO A 9 4.70 -0.91 -14.84
CA PRO A 9 3.49 -0.60 -14.09
C PRO A 9 2.82 -1.90 -13.61
N ILE A 10 2.20 -1.85 -12.44
CA ILE A 10 1.39 -2.95 -11.92
C ILE A 10 -0.06 -2.51 -11.72
N TRP A 11 -0.98 -3.40 -12.07
CA TRP A 11 -2.40 -3.25 -11.82
C TRP A 11 -2.84 -4.12 -10.65
N ILE A 12 -3.71 -3.58 -9.80
CA ILE A 12 -4.29 -4.24 -8.64
C ILE A 12 -5.80 -4.18 -8.82
N PRO A 13 -6.47 -5.30 -9.11
CA PRO A 13 -7.92 -5.32 -9.18
C PRO A 13 -8.52 -5.04 -7.81
N THR A 14 -9.54 -4.19 -7.75
CA THR A 14 -10.19 -3.79 -6.49
C THR A 14 -10.78 -5.02 -5.77
N GLU A 15 -11.37 -5.95 -6.52
CA GLU A 15 -11.94 -7.19 -6.00
C GLU A 15 -10.90 -8.14 -5.37
N SER A 16 -9.63 -7.94 -5.69
CA SER A 16 -8.52 -8.73 -5.14
C SER A 16 -7.93 -8.13 -3.86
N ILE A 17 -8.36 -6.92 -3.46
CA ILE A 17 -7.89 -6.26 -2.24
C ILE A 17 -8.53 -6.95 -1.04
N ALA A 18 -7.68 -7.49 -0.15
CA ALA A 18 -8.11 -8.16 1.08
C ALA A 18 -8.05 -7.23 2.30
N ALA A 19 -7.15 -6.23 2.29
CA ALA A 19 -7.03 -5.26 3.38
C ALA A 19 -6.30 -4.00 2.94
N ILE A 20 -6.67 -2.87 3.55
CA ILE A 20 -5.93 -1.60 3.51
C ILE A 20 -5.72 -1.18 4.96
N ARG A 21 -4.47 -0.93 5.36
CA ARG A 21 -4.13 -0.74 6.77
C ARG A 21 -2.88 0.10 6.97
N MET A 22 -2.78 0.73 8.13
CA MET A 22 -1.59 1.44 8.56
C MET A 22 -0.71 0.52 9.41
N GLU A 23 0.56 0.44 9.06
CA GLU A 23 1.55 -0.48 9.64
C GLU A 23 2.79 0.25 10.16
N ARG A 24 3.50 -0.43 11.06
CA ARG A 24 4.83 -0.01 11.54
C ARG A 24 5.96 -0.52 10.65
N GLY A 25 5.68 -1.50 9.79
CA GLY A 25 6.68 -2.13 8.93
C GLY A 25 6.08 -3.01 7.84
N VAL A 26 6.83 -3.21 6.76
CA VAL A 26 6.51 -4.18 5.68
C VAL A 26 7.80 -4.63 5.00
N ALA A 27 7.89 -5.88 4.56
CA ALA A 27 9.00 -6.39 3.74
C ALA A 27 10.41 -6.01 4.26
N GLY A 28 10.63 -6.12 5.58
CA GLY A 28 11.91 -5.77 6.22
C GLY A 28 12.16 -4.26 6.43
N LYS A 29 11.27 -3.39 5.96
CA LYS A 29 11.31 -1.95 6.26
C LYS A 29 10.48 -1.67 7.50
N VAL A 30 11.09 -1.05 8.51
CA VAL A 30 10.43 -0.60 9.74
C VAL A 30 10.55 0.93 9.85
N VAL A 31 9.48 1.57 10.33
CA VAL A 31 9.45 3.01 10.63
C VAL A 31 9.19 3.25 12.12
N ALA A 32 9.62 4.40 12.61
CA ALA A 32 9.26 4.83 13.97
C ALA A 32 7.78 5.23 13.99
N GLY A 33 6.99 4.53 14.81
CA GLY A 33 5.54 4.72 14.86
C GLY A 33 4.79 3.99 13.75
N ILE A 34 3.54 4.38 13.50
CA ILE A 34 2.68 3.87 12.44
C ILE A 34 2.75 4.86 11.27
N GLY A 35 3.30 4.43 10.14
CA GLY A 35 3.63 5.33 9.04
C GLY A 35 3.97 4.61 7.75
N ILE A 36 3.34 3.45 7.51
CA ILE A 36 3.34 2.76 6.22
C ILE A 36 1.89 2.43 5.92
N LEU A 37 1.37 2.87 4.78
CA LEU A 37 0.10 2.41 4.24
C LEU A 37 0.35 1.09 3.52
N ALA A 38 -0.13 -0.02 4.07
CA ALA A 38 -0.01 -1.34 3.47
C ALA A 38 -1.32 -1.76 2.79
N ILE A 39 -1.22 -2.15 1.53
CA ILE A 39 -2.31 -2.76 0.78
C ILE A 39 -2.01 -4.24 0.62
N ARG A 40 -2.95 -5.08 1.06
CA ARG A 40 -2.92 -6.52 0.84
C ARG A 40 -3.82 -6.88 -0.33
N TRP A 41 -3.29 -7.66 -1.26
CA TRP A 41 -4.11 -8.29 -2.29
C TRP A 41 -3.80 -9.77 -2.44
N ARG A 42 -4.75 -10.48 -3.05
CA ARG A 42 -4.62 -11.91 -3.35
C ARG A 42 -4.39 -12.14 -4.84
N LEU A 43 -3.34 -12.90 -5.18
CA LEU A 43 -3.11 -13.38 -6.53
C LEU A 43 -4.12 -14.46 -6.93
N PRO A 44 -4.32 -14.75 -8.22
CA PRO A 44 -5.17 -15.86 -8.66
C PRO A 44 -4.77 -17.23 -8.08
N SER A 45 -3.49 -17.41 -7.72
CA SER A 45 -2.99 -18.60 -7.01
C SER A 45 -3.50 -18.74 -5.58
N GLY A 46 -4.15 -17.71 -5.02
CA GLY A 46 -4.53 -17.63 -3.61
C GLY A 46 -3.45 -17.03 -2.70
N THR A 47 -2.25 -16.76 -3.22
CA THR A 47 -1.16 -16.14 -2.46
C THR A 47 -1.50 -14.69 -2.10
N GLU A 48 -1.34 -14.31 -0.84
CA GLU A 48 -1.45 -12.92 -0.39
C GLU A 48 -0.11 -12.19 -0.50
N ILE A 49 -0.17 -10.95 -0.97
CA ILE A 49 0.99 -10.05 -1.09
C ILE A 49 0.64 -8.74 -0.39
N ASP A 50 1.60 -8.24 0.39
CA ASP A 50 1.55 -6.90 0.96
C ASP A 50 2.49 -5.97 0.19
N VAL A 51 1.98 -4.81 -0.22
CA VAL A 51 2.77 -3.69 -0.74
C VAL A 51 2.58 -2.50 0.20
N GLY A 52 3.68 -1.91 0.67
CA GLY A 52 3.62 -0.71 1.51
C GLY A 52 4.06 0.56 0.82
N PHE A 53 3.35 1.63 1.11
CA PHE A 53 3.60 2.98 0.67
C PHE A 53 4.01 3.84 1.86
N ARG A 54 5.11 4.55 1.70
CA ARG A 54 5.58 5.53 2.68
C ARG A 54 5.45 6.92 2.07
N ALA A 55 4.69 7.79 2.72
CA ALA A 55 4.66 9.21 2.39
C ALA A 55 5.95 9.87 2.89
N ASP A 56 6.40 10.92 2.19
CA ASP A 56 7.57 11.69 2.62
C ASP A 56 7.24 12.48 3.89
N ASN A 57 6.04 13.08 3.96
CA ASN A 57 5.45 13.65 5.17
C ASN A 57 4.31 12.78 5.71
N ARG A 58 4.23 12.61 7.03
CA ARG A 58 3.18 11.84 7.69
C ARG A 58 1.80 12.49 7.62
N ASP A 59 1.72 13.81 7.48
CA ASP A 59 0.45 14.53 7.42
C ASP A 59 -0.32 14.24 6.12
N GLU A 60 0.38 13.84 5.05
CA GLU A 60 -0.22 13.47 3.74
C GLU A 60 -1.04 12.18 3.79
N TYR A 61 -0.88 11.35 4.82
CA TYR A 61 -1.67 10.13 4.95
C TYR A 61 -3.17 10.40 5.10
N GLN A 62 -3.54 11.54 5.67
CA GLN A 62 -4.94 11.88 5.83
C GLN A 62 -5.58 12.09 4.46
N GLU A 63 -4.91 12.82 3.56
CA GLU A 63 -5.37 13.08 2.20
C GLU A 63 -5.49 11.79 1.36
N TRP A 64 -4.66 10.78 1.63
CA TRP A 64 -4.72 9.49 0.91
C TRP A 64 -5.89 8.60 1.35
N LEU A 65 -6.46 8.86 2.51
CA LEU A 65 -7.56 8.10 3.10
C LEU A 65 -8.92 8.77 2.91
N GLU A 66 -8.94 10.02 2.43
CA GLU A 66 -10.17 10.74 2.12
C GLU A 66 -10.80 10.21 0.82
N GLU A 67 -12.10 9.90 0.86
CA GLU A 67 -12.86 9.61 -0.37
C GLU A 67 -13.08 10.92 -1.15
N PRO A 68 -12.81 10.95 -2.46
CA PRO A 68 -13.12 12.13 -3.26
C PRO A 68 -14.64 12.32 -3.28
N VAL A 69 -15.08 13.55 -2.97
CA VAL A 69 -16.49 13.98 -3.04
C VAL A 69 -17.08 13.94 -4.45
#